data_AF-A0A919MLZ1-F1
#
_entry.id   AF-A0A919MLZ1-F1
#
_cell.length_a   1.000
_cell.length_b   1.000
_cell.length_c   1.000
_cell.angle_alpha   90.00
_cell.angle_beta   90.00
_cell.angle_gamma   90.00
#
_symmetry.space_group_name_H-M   'P 1'
#
loop_
_entity.id
_entity.type
_entity.pdbx_description
1 polymer ?
#
loop_
_entity_poly.entity_id
_entity_poly.type
_entity_poly.pdbx_seq_one_letter_code
_entity_poly.pdbx_strand_id
1 'polypeptide(L)'
;MERRIDLSNLDLDEAAALIGRRRAKWLRLGLIVETPTWIDNEADWPAPLLTDREQVRRPMSLGLRLQGQASEAQFVLYAGGWVDVDYVPVASDEVITEYVELNDVHDFAALVDRVAARLTGNR
;
A
#
# COMPACT_ATOMS: atom_id res chain seq x y z
N MET A 1 -25.76 3.95 13.40
CA MET A 1 -25.65 4.44 12.00
C MET A 1 -24.35 3.91 11.47
N GLU A 2 -24.40 2.80 10.75
CA GLU A 2 -23.23 2.15 10.16
C GLU A 2 -22.78 3.05 9.00
N ARG A 3 -21.64 3.72 9.14
CA ARG A 3 -21.03 4.41 8.00
C ARG A 3 -20.57 3.31 7.05
N ARG A 4 -21.38 2.98 6.03
CA ARG A 4 -20.91 2.19 4.89
C ARG A 4 -19.70 2.94 4.35
N ILE A 5 -18.53 2.33 4.47
CA ILE A 5 -17.30 2.85 3.86
C ILE A 5 -17.61 2.99 2.37
N ASP A 6 -17.41 4.18 1.83
CA ASP A 6 -17.58 4.41 0.41
C ASP A 6 -16.39 3.81 -0.33
N LEU A 7 -16.54 2.57 -0.81
CA LEU A 7 -15.51 1.85 -1.54
C LEU A 7 -15.33 2.33 -2.99
N SER A 8 -15.91 3.48 -3.36
CA SER A 8 -15.74 4.09 -4.68
C SER A 8 -14.87 5.36 -4.65
N ASN A 9 -14.33 5.73 -3.49
CA ASN A 9 -13.52 6.94 -3.36
C ASN A 9 -12.17 6.80 -4.10
N LEU A 10 -11.53 5.62 -4.05
CA LEU A 10 -10.30 5.34 -4.79
C LEU A 10 -10.42 4.10 -5.68
N ASP A 11 -9.89 4.22 -6.90
CA ASP A 11 -9.69 3.09 -7.81
C ASP A 11 -8.42 2.31 -7.43
N LEU A 12 -8.61 1.15 -6.78
CA LEU A 12 -7.48 0.32 -6.35
C LEU A 12 -6.76 -0.38 -7.51
N ASP A 13 -7.42 -0.56 -8.67
CA ASP A 13 -6.77 -1.08 -9.88
C ASP A 13 -5.83 -0.04 -10.48
N GLU A 14 -6.25 1.23 -10.50
CA GLU A 14 -5.38 2.33 -10.88
C GLU A 14 -4.18 2.46 -9.93
N ALA A 15 -4.41 2.34 -8.62
CA ALA A 15 -3.33 2.33 -7.63
C ALA A 15 -2.32 1.18 -7.87
N ALA A 16 -2.80 -0.03 -8.14
CA ALA A 16 -1.95 -1.17 -8.48
C ALA A 16 -1.15 -0.94 -9.79
N ALA A 17 -1.77 -0.33 -10.80
CA ALA A 17 -1.09 0.05 -12.03
C ALA A 17 0.00 1.10 -11.78
N LEU A 18 -0.24 2.08 -10.90
CA LEU A 18 0.75 3.09 -10.50
C LEU A 18 1.93 2.47 -9.73
N ILE A 19 1.68 1.50 -8.84
CA ILE A 19 2.71 0.69 -8.20
C ILE A 19 3.56 0.00 -9.27
N GLY A 20 2.91 -0.67 -10.24
CA GLY A 20 3.60 -1.35 -11.34
C GLY A 20 4.54 -0.44 -12.13
N ARG A 21 4.08 0.78 -12.46
CA ARG A 21 4.87 1.79 -13.17
C ARG A 21 6.07 2.30 -12.36
N ARG A 22 5.94 2.40 -11.04
CA ARG A 22 7.01 2.87 -10.14
C ARG A 22 7.96 1.78 -9.66
N ARG A 23 7.57 0.49 -9.75
CA ARG A 23 8.33 -0.66 -9.23
C ARG A 23 9.82 -0.62 -9.61
N ALA A 24 10.14 -0.35 -10.88
CA ALA A 24 11.53 -0.29 -11.34
C ALA A 24 12.36 0.79 -10.64
N LYS A 25 11.74 1.91 -10.22
CA LYS A 25 12.42 2.95 -9.44
C LYS A 25 12.83 2.42 -8.08
N TRP A 26 11.93 1.78 -7.34
CA TRP A 26 12.22 1.25 -6.00
C TRP A 26 13.23 0.10 -6.02
N LEU A 27 13.16 -0.78 -7.03
CA LEU A 27 14.17 -1.82 -7.24
C LEU A 27 15.57 -1.23 -7.40
N ARG A 28 15.71 -0.11 -8.13
CA ARG A 28 17.01 0.59 -8.27
C ARG A 28 17.52 1.24 -6.98
N LEU A 29 16.63 1.49 -6.02
CA LEU A 29 17.02 1.94 -4.68
C LEU A 29 17.50 0.78 -3.79
N GLY A 30 17.48 -0.46 -4.30
CA GLY A 30 17.85 -1.65 -3.54
C GLY A 30 16.70 -2.24 -2.72
N LEU A 31 15.46 -1.81 -2.96
CA LEU A 31 14.28 -2.36 -2.31
C LEU A 31 13.74 -3.58 -3.05
N ILE A 32 13.28 -4.57 -2.31
CA ILE A 32 12.38 -5.60 -2.80
C ILE A 32 10.95 -5.05 -2.74
N VAL A 33 10.21 -5.22 -3.82
CA VAL A 33 8.78 -4.84 -3.90
C VAL A 33 7.98 -6.12 -4.00
N GLU A 34 7.22 -6.47 -2.97
CA GLU A 34 6.40 -7.68 -3.01
C GLU A 34 5.24 -7.54 -4.02
N THR A 35 4.59 -8.66 -4.33
CA THR A 35 3.36 -8.64 -5.13
C THR A 35 2.25 -8.00 -4.30
N PRO A 36 1.47 -7.04 -4.85
CA PRO A 36 0.36 -6.47 -4.13
C PRO A 36 -0.66 -7.53 -3.71
N THR A 37 -1.23 -7.37 -2.52
CA THR A 37 -2.29 -8.22 -1.99
C THR A 37 -3.61 -7.48 -1.97
N TRP A 38 -4.73 -8.20 -1.92
CA TRP A 38 -6.05 -7.62 -2.00
C TRP A 38 -6.96 -8.25 -0.95
N ILE A 39 -7.91 -7.48 -0.44
CA ILE A 39 -9.08 -8.01 0.27
C ILE A 39 -10.32 -7.69 -0.55
N ASP A 40 -11.17 -8.69 -0.76
CA ASP A 40 -12.50 -8.50 -1.36
C ASP A 40 -13.51 -8.10 -0.28
N ASN A 41 -14.28 -7.05 -0.54
CA ASN A 41 -15.36 -6.60 0.33
C ASN A 41 -16.53 -7.60 0.39
N GLU A 42 -16.67 -8.49 -0.59
CA GLU A 42 -17.72 -9.50 -0.62
C GLU A 42 -17.31 -10.82 0.08
N ALA A 43 -16.08 -10.93 0.57
CA ALA A 43 -15.63 -12.12 1.29
C ALA A 43 -16.14 -12.13 2.74
N ASP A 44 -16.52 -13.32 3.23
CA ASP A 44 -16.86 -13.51 4.64
C ASP A 44 -15.63 -13.31 5.53
N TRP A 45 -15.84 -12.79 6.75
CA TRP A 45 -14.76 -12.72 7.74
C TRP A 45 -14.48 -14.11 8.35
N PRO A 46 -13.20 -14.54 8.46
CA PRO A 46 -12.03 -13.78 8.09
C PRO A 46 -11.72 -13.73 6.59
N ALA A 47 -11.59 -12.50 6.07
CA ALA A 47 -11.40 -12.29 4.65
C ALA A 47 -9.95 -12.65 4.25
N PRO A 48 -9.75 -13.46 3.20
CA PRO A 48 -8.42 -13.89 2.78
C PRO A 48 -7.65 -12.75 2.09
N LEU A 49 -6.32 -12.78 2.21
CA LEU A 49 -5.42 -11.97 1.38
C LEU A 49 -5.21 -12.67 0.03
N LEU A 50 -5.67 -12.03 -1.04
CA LEU A 50 -5.55 -12.54 -2.41
C LEU A 50 -4.38 -11.85 -3.12
N THR A 51 -3.60 -12.58 -3.90
CA THR A 51 -2.55 -11.99 -4.78
C THR A 51 -2.99 -11.90 -6.24
N ASP A 52 -3.99 -12.69 -6.60
CA ASP A 52 -4.59 -12.71 -7.93
C ASP A 52 -5.79 -11.76 -7.98
N ARG A 53 -5.65 -10.69 -8.77
CA ARG A 53 -6.69 -9.67 -8.91
C ARG A 53 -7.97 -10.23 -9.53
N GLU A 54 -7.91 -11.29 -10.34
CA GLU A 54 -9.10 -11.88 -10.97
C GLU A 54 -10.05 -12.54 -9.96
N GLN A 55 -9.54 -12.90 -8.78
CA GLN A 55 -10.33 -13.50 -7.70
C GLN A 55 -11.09 -12.46 -6.86
N VAL A 56 -10.81 -11.17 -7.05
CA VAL A 56 -11.42 -10.07 -6.28
C VAL A 56 -12.59 -9.48 -7.05
N ARG A 57 -13.80 -9.54 -6.50
CA ARG A 57 -15.00 -8.95 -7.11
C ARG A 57 -15.11 -7.47 -6.80
N ARG A 58 -14.97 -7.10 -5.53
CA ARG A 58 -15.06 -5.72 -5.08
C ARG A 58 -13.90 -5.38 -4.15
N PRO A 59 -12.79 -4.83 -4.67
CA PRO A 59 -11.63 -4.48 -3.86
C PRO A 59 -12.00 -3.60 -2.65
N MET A 60 -11.71 -4.09 -1.45
CA MET A 60 -11.82 -3.33 -0.21
C MET A 60 -10.51 -2.64 0.12
N SER A 61 -9.40 -3.37 -0.03
CA SER A 61 -8.06 -2.86 0.21
C SER A 61 -7.02 -3.47 -0.73
N LEU A 62 -5.91 -2.74 -0.87
CA LEU A 62 -4.70 -3.13 -1.59
C LEU A 62 -3.52 -3.03 -0.61
N GLY A 63 -2.86 -4.16 -0.35
CA GLY A 63 -1.65 -4.24 0.43
C GLY A 63 -0.40 -4.14 -0.45
N LEU A 64 0.61 -3.43 0.05
CA LEU A 64 1.95 -3.38 -0.57
C LEU A 64 3.01 -3.54 0.51
N ARG A 65 4.05 -4.32 0.21
CA ARG A 65 5.24 -4.43 1.06
C ARG A 65 6.50 -4.04 0.31
N LEU A 66 7.33 -3.26 0.98
CA LEU A 66 8.68 -2.89 0.55
C LEU A 66 9.68 -3.39 1.60
N GLN A 67 10.78 -4.01 1.16
CA GLN A 67 11.84 -4.48 2.05
C GLN A 67 13.20 -3.96 1.57
N GLY A 68 13.95 -3.35 2.47
CA GLY A 68 15.39 -3.12 2.34
C GLY A 68 16.18 -4.18 3.10
N GLN A 69 17.51 -3.99 3.24
CA GLN A 69 18.34 -4.95 3.99
C GLN A 69 18.06 -4.96 5.49
N ALA A 70 17.72 -3.81 6.07
CA ALA A 70 17.46 -3.62 7.49
C ALA A 70 16.27 -2.65 7.72
N SER A 71 15.38 -2.56 6.74
CA SER A 71 14.24 -1.64 6.73
C SER A 71 13.07 -2.32 6.04
N GLU A 72 11.85 -1.98 6.44
CA GLU A 72 10.65 -2.51 5.80
C GLU A 72 9.50 -1.52 5.91
N ALA A 73 8.55 -1.62 4.97
CA ALA A 73 7.28 -0.91 5.04
C ALA A 73 6.14 -1.81 4.59
N GLN A 74 5.01 -1.71 5.28
CA GLN A 74 3.73 -2.26 4.89
C GLN A 74 2.72 -1.14 4.72
N PHE A 75 2.01 -1.16 3.60
CA PHE A 75 0.93 -0.24 3.29
C PHE A 75 -0.36 -1.06 3.16
N VAL A 76 -1.46 -0.52 3.68
CA VAL A 76 -2.81 -1.01 3.41
C VAL A 76 -3.63 0.16 2.91
N LEU A 77 -3.80 0.26 1.60
CA LEU A 77 -4.64 1.27 0.96
C LEU A 77 -6.08 0.78 0.94
N TYR A 78 -7.01 1.55 1.50
CA TYR A 78 -8.43 1.23 1.49
C TYR A 78 -9.15 2.03 0.42
N ALA A 79 -10.10 1.39 -0.28
CA ALA A 79 -10.91 2.02 -1.32
C ALA A 79 -11.71 3.23 -0.81
N GLY A 80 -11.85 3.37 0.51
CA GLY A 80 -12.48 4.49 1.19
C GLY A 80 -11.67 5.79 1.23
N GLY A 81 -10.43 5.82 0.74
CA GLY A 81 -9.66 7.07 0.62
C GLY A 81 -8.60 7.28 1.69
N TRP A 82 -8.12 6.23 2.34
CA TRP A 82 -7.01 6.34 3.29
C TRP A 82 -6.07 5.15 3.17
N VAL A 83 -4.89 5.31 3.76
CA VAL A 83 -3.87 4.29 3.84
C VAL A 83 -3.30 4.26 5.24
N ASP A 84 -3.20 3.05 5.78
CA ASP A 84 -2.39 2.76 6.95
C ASP A 84 -1.01 2.35 6.48
N VAL A 85 0.03 2.94 7.06
CA VAL A 85 1.42 2.58 6.78
C VAL A 85 2.20 2.37 8.06
N ASP A 86 2.85 1.22 8.15
CA ASP A 86 3.81 0.89 9.19
C ASP A 86 5.17 0.68 8.53
N TYR A 87 6.22 1.32 9.06
CA TYR A 87 7.55 1.16 8.50
C TYR A 87 8.67 1.38 9.51
N VAL A 88 9.78 0.68 9.30
CA VAL A 88 11.03 0.84 10.03
C VAL A 88 12.06 1.45 9.07
N PRO A 89 12.45 2.73 9.24
CA PRO A 89 13.45 3.39 8.40
C PRO A 89 14.84 2.74 8.56
N VAL A 90 15.71 2.87 7.56
CA VAL A 90 17.08 2.31 7.66
C VAL A 90 17.93 2.91 8.78
N ALA A 91 17.56 4.10 9.26
CA ALA A 91 18.31 4.86 10.26
C ALA A 91 17.72 4.74 11.67
N SER A 92 16.70 3.88 11.87
CA SER A 92 16.00 3.74 13.15
C SER A 92 15.48 2.33 13.34
N ASP A 93 15.48 1.84 14.57
CA ASP A 93 14.82 0.58 14.96
C ASP A 93 13.39 0.81 15.46
N GLU A 94 12.89 2.05 15.38
CA GLU A 94 11.53 2.41 15.78
C GLU A 94 10.55 2.22 14.61
N VAL A 95 9.42 1.55 14.89
CA VAL A 95 8.30 1.46 13.96
C VAL A 95 7.57 2.81 13.94
N ILE A 96 7.43 3.37 12.74
CA ILE A 96 6.62 4.54 12.50
C ILE A 96 5.30 4.08 11.88
N THR A 97 4.20 4.45 12.52
CA THR A 97 2.83 4.22 12.05
C THR A 97 2.22 5.55 11.60
N GLU A 98 1.68 5.61 10.39
CA GLU A 98 0.95 6.78 9.88
C GLU A 98 -0.41 6.35 9.32
N TYR A 99 -1.44 7.14 9.63
CA TYR A 99 -2.73 7.13 8.94
C TYR A 99 -2.76 8.34 8.00
N VAL A 100 -3.03 8.14 6.72
CA VAL A 100 -3.02 9.21 5.72
C VAL A 100 -4.31 9.18 4.91
N GLU A 101 -5.08 10.26 4.94
CA GLU A 101 -6.19 10.48 4.02
C GLU A 101 -5.66 10.94 2.67
N LEU A 102 -6.29 10.47 1.60
CA LEU A 102 -5.86 10.67 0.22
C LEU A 102 -7.00 11.30 -0.56
N ASN A 103 -6.67 12.26 -1.43
CA ASN A 103 -7.65 12.83 -2.35
C ASN A 103 -7.78 11.97 -3.62
N ASP A 104 -6.69 11.35 -4.04
CA ASP A 104 -6.63 10.46 -5.20
C ASP A 104 -5.53 9.38 -5.07
N VAL A 105 -5.42 8.53 -6.09
CA VAL A 105 -4.43 7.44 -6.14
C VAL A 105 -3.00 7.91 -6.40
N HIS A 106 -2.80 9.14 -6.89
CA HIS A 106 -1.47 9.72 -7.06
C HIS A 106 -0.85 10.12 -5.73
N ASP A 107 -1.68 10.59 -4.77
CA ASP A 107 -1.26 10.86 -3.40
C ASP A 107 -0.67 9.59 -2.75
N PHE A 108 -1.32 8.44 -2.95
CA PHE A 108 -0.82 7.16 -2.45
C PHE A 108 0.57 6.84 -3.01
N ALA A 109 0.75 7.01 -4.32
CA ALA A 109 2.00 6.63 -4.93
C ALA A 109 3.15 7.61 -4.61
N ALA A 110 2.83 8.88 -4.34
CA ALA A 110 3.77 9.84 -3.75
C ALA A 110 4.14 9.48 -2.31
N LEU A 111 3.18 9.00 -1.52
CA LEU A 111 3.41 8.47 -0.18
C LEU A 111 4.39 7.28 -0.21
N VAL A 112 4.18 6.31 -1.12
CA VAL A 112 5.09 5.16 -1.25
C VAL A 112 6.49 5.63 -1.64
N ASP A 113 6.62 6.59 -2.56
CA ASP A 113 7.91 7.19 -2.93
C ASP A 113 8.62 7.84 -1.72
N ARG A 114 7.89 8.58 -0.89
CA ARG A 114 8.42 9.21 0.33
C ARG A 114 8.92 8.17 1.34
N VAL A 115 8.13 7.12 1.58
CA VAL A 115 8.51 6.06 2.52
C VAL A 115 9.69 5.25 1.97
N ALA A 116 9.69 4.91 0.68
CA ALA A 116 10.81 4.25 0.02
C ALA A 116 12.14 5.02 0.20
N ALA A 117 12.10 6.35 0.10
CA ALA A 117 13.27 7.19 0.35
C ALA A 117 13.80 7.05 1.78
N ARG A 118 12.90 6.98 2.78
CA ARG A 118 13.24 6.73 4.19
C ARG A 118 13.79 5.32 4.44
N LEU A 119 13.31 4.32 3.70
CA LEU A 119 13.82 2.94 3.78
C LEU A 119 15.25 2.81 3.24
N THR A 120 15.73 3.76 2.45
CA THR A 120 17.06 3.71 1.82
C THR A 120 17.98 4.85 2.23
N GLY A 121 17.55 5.72 3.15
CA GLY A 121 18.32 6.88 3.60
C GLY A 121 18.51 7.97 2.53
N ASN A 122 17.76 7.91 1.43
CA ASN A 122 17.77 8.94 0.40
C ASN A 122 16.83 10.07 0.84
N ARG A 123 17.27 11.32 0.75
CA ARG A 123 16.45 12.52 1.03
C ARG A 123 15.89 13.09 -0.26
#